data_AF-A0A8H4Y4T9-F1
#
_entry.id   AF-A0A8H4Y4T9-F1
#
_cell.length_a   1.000
_cell.length_b   1.000
_cell.length_c   1.000
_cell.angle_alpha   90.00
_cell.angle_beta   90.00
_cell.angle_gamma   90.00
#
_symmetry.space_group_name_H-M   'P 1'
#
loop_
_entity.id
_entity.type
_entity.pdbx_description
1 polymer ?
#
loop_
_entity_poly.entity_id
_entity_poly.type
_entity_poly.pdbx_seq_one_letter_code
_entity_poly.pdbx_strand_id
1 'polypeptide(L)'
;MEQATQRHFYYHGKEGYEAERSNCHWCQIRSFPTHSTLPVTVVNQEDTQVLPDDFRFINNVVHGEGVEQAGDSFRSGCSCINDTECQFTSCHCLADLDDDDSSSDEEDGSFGYRTSGMDVDTLRVHRKAYAYHAHGSKAGLLRSKFHDSKMPIYECHQGCSCSIQCPNRVVERGRTIPLEIFRTEDRGWGVRSPVSIKKGQFVDRYLGEIITSTEADRRRSKSAISRRKDVYLFALDKFTDPDSFDPRLKGPPLEVDGEFMSGPTRFINHSCEPNMRIFARVGDHADKHIHDLALFAIRDIPKGQELTFDYVDGVSYEGEEPGGDIDHMTPCLCGSKKCRKFLW
;
A
#
# COMPACT_ATOMS: atom_id res chain seq x y z
N MET A 1 4.13 -24.40 14.03
CA MET A 1 5.27 -23.45 14.06
C MET A 1 6.59 -24.08 14.46
N GLU A 2 6.64 -24.91 15.51
CA GLU A 2 7.90 -25.56 15.96
C GLU A 2 8.67 -26.27 14.84
N GLN A 3 7.99 -27.05 13.97
CA GLN A 3 8.64 -27.71 12.83
C GLN A 3 9.27 -26.74 11.80
N ALA A 4 8.58 -25.64 11.45
CA ALA A 4 9.13 -24.62 10.54
C ALA A 4 10.34 -23.89 11.14
N THR A 5 10.35 -23.70 12.46
CA THR A 5 11.47 -23.07 13.17
C THR A 5 12.55 -24.06 13.58
N GLN A 6 12.34 -25.37 13.45
CA GLN A 6 13.23 -26.40 13.98
C GLN A 6 14.63 -26.31 13.37
N ARG A 7 14.69 -26.21 12.03
CA ARG A 7 15.97 -26.04 11.31
C ARG A 7 16.69 -24.76 11.74
N HIS A 8 15.99 -23.63 11.72
CA HIS A 8 16.52 -22.36 12.23
C HIS A 8 17.08 -22.51 13.65
N PHE A 9 16.34 -23.11 14.58
CA PHE A 9 16.78 -23.27 15.96
C PHE A 9 18.10 -24.06 16.10
N TYR A 10 18.32 -25.09 15.28
CA TYR A 10 19.52 -25.92 15.36
C TYR A 10 20.74 -25.38 14.61
N TYR A 11 20.55 -24.56 13.57
CA TYR A 11 21.63 -24.13 12.68
C TYR A 11 21.85 -22.61 12.63
N HIS A 12 20.99 -21.81 13.28
CA HIS A 12 21.13 -20.36 13.29
C HIS A 12 22.44 -19.90 13.95
N GLY A 13 23.26 -19.16 13.20
CA GLY A 13 24.52 -18.59 13.67
C GLY A 13 25.74 -19.51 13.56
N LYS A 14 25.60 -20.71 12.98
CA LYS A 14 26.74 -21.59 12.67
C LYS A 14 27.38 -21.22 11.33
N GLU A 15 28.70 -21.27 11.26
CA GLU A 15 29.46 -21.08 10.01
C GLU A 15 29.06 -22.15 8.98
N GLY A 16 28.87 -21.73 7.72
CA GLY A 16 28.50 -22.62 6.60
C GLY A 16 26.98 -22.83 6.41
N TYR A 17 26.14 -22.16 7.20
CA TYR A 17 24.67 -22.21 7.12
C TYR A 17 24.03 -20.86 6.74
N GLU A 18 24.78 -19.99 6.05
CA GLU A 18 24.32 -18.65 5.66
C GLU A 18 23.07 -18.69 4.76
N ALA A 19 23.02 -19.68 3.85
CA ALA A 19 21.87 -19.91 2.97
C ALA A 19 20.61 -20.33 3.74
N GLU A 20 20.77 -21.05 4.86
CA GLU A 20 19.63 -21.40 5.72
C GLU A 20 19.09 -20.17 6.45
N ARG A 21 20.00 -19.29 6.90
CA ARG A 21 19.63 -18.01 7.51
C ARG A 21 18.90 -17.10 6.52
N SER A 22 19.34 -17.02 5.26
CA SER A 22 18.68 -16.20 4.24
C SER A 22 17.31 -16.73 3.83
N ASN A 23 17.10 -18.06 3.90
CA ASN A 23 15.83 -18.69 3.54
C ASN A 23 14.83 -18.74 4.71
N CYS A 24 15.25 -18.44 5.93
CA CYS A 24 14.38 -18.45 7.09
C CYS A 24 13.51 -17.19 7.18
N HIS A 25 12.18 -17.35 7.15
CA HIS A 25 11.23 -16.23 7.29
C HIS A 25 11.41 -15.43 8.58
N TRP A 26 11.78 -16.07 9.69
CA TRP A 26 12.01 -15.36 10.95
C TRP A 26 13.24 -14.47 10.91
N CYS A 27 14.32 -14.90 10.26
CA CYS A 27 15.49 -14.05 10.04
C CYS A 27 15.13 -12.85 9.17
N GLN A 28 14.35 -13.07 8.10
CA GLN A 28 13.91 -12.02 7.19
C GLN A 28 13.01 -10.99 7.90
N ILE A 29 12.01 -11.45 8.66
CA ILE A 29 11.14 -10.55 9.43
C ILE A 29 11.94 -9.78 10.50
N ARG A 30 12.89 -10.43 11.17
CA ARG A 30 13.74 -9.82 12.19
C ARG A 30 14.78 -8.84 11.64
N SER A 31 15.09 -8.91 10.34
CA SER A 31 16.00 -7.97 9.70
C SER A 31 15.32 -6.63 9.36
N PHE A 32 13.99 -6.56 9.47
CA PHE A 32 13.26 -5.31 9.27
C PHE A 32 13.70 -4.27 10.32
N PRO A 33 14.04 -3.04 9.91
CA PRO A 33 14.56 -2.01 10.83
C PRO A 33 13.65 -1.73 12.03
N THR A 34 12.34 -1.87 11.84
CA THR A 34 11.32 -1.60 12.87
C THR A 34 10.90 -2.84 13.65
N HIS A 35 11.47 -4.03 13.41
CA HIS A 35 10.99 -5.27 14.03
C HIS A 35 11.01 -5.23 15.57
N SER A 36 12.00 -4.59 16.18
CA SER A 36 12.14 -4.53 17.64
C SER A 36 11.03 -3.72 18.33
N THR A 37 10.42 -2.76 17.64
CA THR A 37 9.37 -1.89 18.18
C THR A 37 7.99 -2.17 17.58
N LEU A 38 7.96 -2.54 16.30
CA LEU A 38 6.78 -2.84 15.51
C LEU A 38 6.96 -4.21 14.86
N PRO A 39 6.91 -5.31 15.62
CA PRO A 39 7.15 -6.63 15.06
C PRO A 39 6.09 -7.02 14.03
N VAL A 40 6.50 -7.91 13.12
CA VAL A 40 5.60 -8.79 12.40
C VAL A 40 5.71 -10.16 13.07
N THR A 41 4.61 -10.74 13.50
CA THR A 41 4.57 -12.08 14.07
C THR A 41 3.82 -13.03 13.14
N VAL A 42 4.08 -14.32 13.27
CA VAL A 42 3.35 -15.36 12.55
C VAL A 42 2.85 -16.36 13.59
N VAL A 43 1.56 -16.66 13.58
CA VAL A 43 0.92 -17.60 14.52
C VAL A 43 0.01 -18.57 13.78
N ASN A 44 0.02 -19.83 14.19
CA ASN A 44 -0.92 -20.83 13.67
C ASN A 44 -1.40 -21.69 14.85
N GLN A 45 -2.71 -21.63 15.11
CA GLN A 45 -3.40 -22.42 16.13
C GLN A 45 -4.49 -23.32 15.53
N GLU A 46 -4.68 -23.28 14.20
CA GLU A 46 -5.78 -23.95 13.50
C GLU A 46 -5.33 -25.29 12.90
N ASP A 47 -4.14 -25.33 12.30
CA ASP A 47 -3.64 -26.51 11.60
C ASP A 47 -2.10 -26.63 11.65
N THR A 48 -1.53 -27.57 10.90
CA THR A 48 -0.08 -27.80 10.82
C THR A 48 0.60 -27.03 9.68
N GLN A 49 -0.12 -26.15 8.97
CA GLN A 49 0.44 -25.42 7.83
C GLN A 49 1.48 -24.41 8.27
N VAL A 50 2.42 -24.17 7.37
CA VAL A 50 3.52 -23.21 7.53
C VAL A 50 3.51 -22.25 6.34
N LEU A 51 4.27 -21.16 6.43
CA LEU A 51 4.43 -20.27 5.28
C LEU A 51 5.19 -21.01 4.16
N PRO A 52 4.90 -20.74 2.87
CA PRO A 52 5.59 -21.40 1.76
C PRO A 52 7.11 -21.21 1.82
N ASP A 53 7.88 -22.29 1.67
CA ASP A 53 9.35 -22.30 1.79
C ASP A 53 10.06 -21.46 0.71
N ASP A 54 9.38 -21.19 -0.40
CA ASP A 54 9.84 -20.36 -1.52
C ASP A 54 9.47 -18.88 -1.37
N PHE A 55 8.59 -18.53 -0.43
CA PHE A 55 8.23 -17.14 -0.14
C PHE A 55 9.34 -16.38 0.60
N ARG A 56 9.52 -15.09 0.31
CA ARG A 56 10.53 -14.22 0.94
C ARG A 56 9.93 -12.91 1.43
N PHE A 57 10.21 -12.54 2.68
CA PHE A 57 9.84 -11.23 3.19
C PHE A 57 10.79 -10.14 2.68
N ILE A 58 10.22 -9.05 2.16
CA ILE A 58 10.94 -7.85 1.71
C ILE A 58 10.41 -6.61 2.41
N ASN A 59 11.27 -5.60 2.58
CA ASN A 59 10.92 -4.32 3.22
C ASN A 59 10.70 -3.19 2.20
N ASN A 60 11.12 -3.39 0.96
CA ASN A 60 10.99 -2.46 -0.16
C ASN A 60 10.61 -3.22 -1.42
N VAL A 61 9.98 -2.54 -2.38
CA VAL A 61 9.72 -3.08 -3.72
C VAL A 61 11.02 -3.46 -4.42
N VAL A 62 10.97 -4.49 -5.26
CA VAL A 62 12.08 -4.94 -6.11
C VAL A 62 11.71 -4.61 -7.54
N HIS A 63 12.63 -4.04 -8.32
CA HIS A 63 12.37 -3.72 -9.72
C HIS A 63 12.84 -4.87 -10.60
N GLY A 64 11.92 -5.45 -11.37
CA GLY A 64 12.20 -6.50 -12.33
C GLY A 64 12.92 -5.99 -13.57
N GLU A 65 13.30 -6.93 -14.44
CA GLU A 65 13.94 -6.61 -15.71
C GLU A 65 13.02 -5.74 -16.59
N GLY A 66 13.56 -4.66 -17.16
CA GLY A 66 12.82 -3.70 -17.99
C GLY A 66 11.99 -2.67 -17.22
N VAL A 67 12.06 -2.66 -15.88
CA VAL A 67 11.43 -1.63 -15.04
C VAL A 67 12.48 -0.61 -14.60
N GLU A 68 12.32 0.63 -15.06
CA GLU A 68 13.24 1.73 -14.78
C GLU A 68 12.59 2.83 -13.95
N GLN A 69 13.35 3.35 -12.99
CA GLN A 69 13.02 4.59 -12.29
C GLN A 69 13.37 5.80 -13.16
N ALA A 70 12.73 6.93 -12.89
CA ALA A 70 13.18 8.20 -13.43
C ALA A 70 14.64 8.46 -13.02
N GLY A 71 15.46 8.82 -14.01
CA GLY A 71 16.83 9.25 -13.76
C GLY A 71 16.88 10.49 -12.89
N ASP A 72 17.98 10.67 -12.15
CA ASP A 72 18.13 11.74 -11.16
C ASP A 72 17.88 13.16 -11.74
N SER A 73 18.12 13.36 -13.04
CA SER A 73 17.88 14.64 -13.73
C SER A 73 16.42 15.05 -13.82
N PHE A 74 15.48 14.10 -13.70
CA PHE A 74 14.04 14.36 -13.76
C PHE A 74 13.40 14.47 -12.37
N ARG A 75 14.16 14.20 -11.30
CA ARG A 75 13.65 14.24 -9.93
C ARG A 75 13.44 15.68 -9.48
N SER A 76 12.23 15.98 -9.02
CA SER A 76 11.87 17.32 -8.54
C SER A 76 11.20 17.26 -7.17
N GLY A 77 11.90 17.66 -6.13
CA GLY A 77 11.34 17.81 -4.79
C GLY A 77 10.98 19.25 -4.44
N CYS A 78 10.22 19.45 -3.36
CA CYS A 78 9.87 20.78 -2.91
C CYS A 78 11.06 21.51 -2.25
N SER A 79 11.07 22.84 -2.37
CA SER A 79 12.00 23.77 -1.70
C SER A 79 11.38 24.46 -0.47
N CYS A 80 10.39 23.81 0.17
CA CYS A 80 9.73 24.32 1.36
C CYS A 80 10.74 24.67 2.46
N ILE A 81 10.55 25.83 3.10
CA ILE A 81 11.48 26.37 4.12
C ILE A 81 11.46 25.51 5.39
N ASN A 82 10.31 24.93 5.72
CA ASN A 82 10.14 24.05 6.86
C ASN A 82 9.10 22.96 6.53
N ASP A 83 9.08 21.91 7.36
CA ASP A 83 8.20 20.75 7.19
C ASP A 83 6.71 21.10 7.18
N THR A 84 6.29 22.13 7.93
CA THR A 84 4.87 22.51 8.00
C THR A 84 4.36 23.20 6.74
N GLU A 85 5.24 23.74 5.89
CA GLU A 85 4.84 24.32 4.60
C GLU A 85 4.37 23.25 3.60
N CYS A 86 4.83 22.01 3.78
CA CYS A 86 4.49 20.90 2.88
C CYS A 86 3.00 20.48 2.93
N GLN A 87 2.19 21.08 3.81
CA GLN A 87 0.76 20.84 3.90
C GLN A 87 -0.09 21.73 2.97
N PHE A 88 0.49 22.82 2.44
CA PHE A 88 -0.23 23.85 1.69
C PHE A 88 -0.05 23.70 0.18
N THR A 89 -0.98 24.25 -0.61
CA THR A 89 -0.95 24.30 -2.09
C THR A 89 0.33 24.90 -2.67
N SER A 90 1.05 25.73 -1.92
CA SER A 90 2.37 26.26 -2.30
C SER A 90 3.49 25.21 -2.36
N CYS A 91 3.30 24.03 -1.79
CA CYS A 91 4.29 22.95 -1.85
C CYS A 91 4.30 22.31 -3.25
N HIS A 92 5.47 22.29 -3.89
CA HIS A 92 5.64 21.70 -5.23
C HIS A 92 5.15 20.25 -5.35
N CYS A 93 5.28 19.45 -4.29
CA CYS A 93 4.82 18.06 -4.30
C CYS A 93 3.30 17.93 -4.49
N LEU A 94 2.54 19.01 -4.24
CA LEU A 94 1.08 19.04 -4.36
C LEU A 94 0.60 19.75 -5.64
N ALA A 95 1.52 20.06 -6.57
CA ALA A 95 1.21 20.86 -7.77
C ALA A 95 0.23 20.18 -8.74
N ASP A 96 0.10 18.86 -8.68
CA ASP A 96 -0.79 18.06 -9.52
C ASP A 96 -2.18 17.80 -8.90
N LEU A 97 -2.47 18.41 -7.74
CA LEU A 97 -3.82 18.37 -7.19
C LEU A 97 -4.70 19.40 -7.90
N ASP A 98 -5.88 18.99 -8.36
CA ASP A 98 -6.83 19.91 -8.98
C ASP A 98 -7.35 20.94 -7.95
N ASP A 99 -7.69 22.15 -8.41
CA ASP A 99 -8.18 23.23 -7.54
C ASP A 99 -9.44 22.82 -6.76
N ASP A 100 -10.30 21.96 -7.34
CA ASP A 100 -11.49 21.40 -6.70
C ASP A 100 -11.16 20.31 -5.65
N ASP A 101 -10.05 19.60 -5.81
CA ASP A 101 -9.56 18.60 -4.85
C ASP A 101 -9.07 19.25 -3.55
N SER A 102 -8.81 20.57 -3.56
CA SER A 102 -8.31 21.29 -2.38
C SER A 102 -9.38 21.54 -1.30
N SER A 103 -10.58 20.98 -1.41
CA SER A 103 -11.75 21.24 -0.55
C SER A 103 -11.46 21.30 0.97
N SER A 104 -12.08 22.31 1.59
CA SER A 104 -11.99 22.66 3.01
C SER A 104 -12.90 21.71 3.76
N ASP A 105 -12.38 20.54 4.13
CA ASP A 105 -12.96 19.76 5.21
C ASP A 105 -13.05 20.70 6.42
N GLU A 106 -14.26 21.18 6.75
CA GLU A 106 -14.54 22.07 7.89
C GLU A 106 -14.24 21.42 9.25
N GLU A 107 -13.68 20.20 9.26
CA GLU A 107 -13.30 19.46 10.46
C GLU A 107 -11.95 19.86 11.06
N ASP A 108 -11.06 20.53 10.30
CA ASP A 108 -9.82 21.07 10.89
C ASP A 108 -10.10 22.50 11.36
N GLY A 109 -10.56 22.61 12.61
CA GLY A 109 -11.05 23.84 13.22
C GLY A 109 -10.21 25.06 12.84
N SER A 110 -10.89 26.06 12.27
CA SER A 110 -10.35 27.39 11.99
C SER A 110 -9.64 27.93 13.23
N PHE A 111 -8.30 27.85 13.24
CA PHE A 111 -7.50 28.71 14.10
C PHE A 111 -7.60 30.10 13.47
N GLY A 112 -8.54 30.88 13.99
CA GLY A 112 -8.79 32.26 13.56
C GLY A 112 -7.58 33.14 13.78
N TYR A 113 -6.68 33.19 12.80
CA TYR A 113 -5.90 34.40 12.58
C TYR A 113 -6.88 35.43 12.03
N ARG A 114 -7.10 36.52 12.75
CA ARG A 114 -7.90 37.66 12.27
C ARG A 114 -7.20 38.25 11.05
N THR A 115 -7.52 37.79 9.85
CA THR A 115 -7.04 38.34 8.58
C THR A 115 -7.99 39.42 8.07
N SER A 116 -8.06 40.53 8.81
CA SER A 116 -8.51 41.79 8.20
C SER A 116 -7.40 42.27 7.26
N GLY A 117 -7.56 42.06 5.95
CA GLY A 117 -6.77 42.75 4.92
C GLY A 117 -5.86 41.91 4.03
N MET A 118 -6.00 40.59 3.95
CA MET A 118 -5.31 39.78 2.92
C MET A 118 -6.14 39.68 1.64
N ASP A 119 -5.47 39.81 0.49
CA ASP A 119 -6.08 39.71 -0.84
C ASP A 119 -6.55 38.27 -1.09
N VAL A 120 -7.62 38.11 -1.90
CA VAL A 120 -8.27 36.81 -2.17
C VAL A 120 -7.28 35.83 -2.82
N ASP A 121 -6.34 36.32 -3.61
CA ASP A 121 -5.28 35.51 -4.22
C ASP A 121 -4.27 34.98 -3.19
N THR A 122 -3.98 35.73 -2.11
CA THR A 122 -3.05 35.28 -1.06
C THR A 122 -3.63 34.16 -0.22
N LEU A 123 -4.96 34.12 -0.07
CA LEU A 123 -5.68 33.08 0.68
C LEU A 123 -5.75 31.74 -0.09
N ARG A 124 -5.73 31.76 -1.43
CA ARG A 124 -5.71 30.55 -2.27
C ARG A 124 -4.37 29.80 -2.20
N VAL A 125 -3.26 30.54 -2.12
CA VAL A 125 -1.88 30.00 -2.10
C VAL A 125 -1.50 29.34 -0.76
N HIS A 126 -2.26 29.58 0.31
CA HIS A 126 -2.02 29.04 1.65
C HIS A 126 -3.17 28.17 2.17
N ARG A 127 -3.83 27.44 1.27
CA ARG A 127 -4.85 26.45 1.63
C ARG A 127 -4.18 25.10 1.91
N LYS A 128 -4.59 24.42 2.99
CA LYS A 128 -4.17 23.04 3.27
C LYS A 128 -4.74 22.11 2.18
N ALA A 129 -3.88 21.40 1.47
CA ALA A 129 -4.27 20.55 0.34
C ALA A 129 -3.85 19.09 0.47
N TYR A 130 -2.76 18.83 1.20
CA TYR A 130 -2.20 17.49 1.37
C TYR A 130 -3.17 16.47 2.00
N ALA A 131 -2.79 15.19 1.94
CA ALA A 131 -3.71 14.09 2.18
C ALA A 131 -4.09 13.87 3.66
N TYR A 132 -3.39 14.47 4.61
CA TYR A 132 -3.46 14.11 6.03
C TYR A 132 -4.08 15.21 6.89
N HIS A 133 -4.61 14.84 8.05
CA HIS A 133 -5.00 15.82 9.07
C HIS A 133 -3.75 16.38 9.77
N ALA A 134 -3.70 17.70 9.98
CA ALA A 134 -2.53 18.38 10.53
C ALA A 134 -2.41 18.25 12.06
N HIS A 135 -3.52 18.32 12.78
CA HIS A 135 -3.52 18.43 14.23
C HIS A 135 -4.63 17.60 14.90
N GLY A 136 -4.62 17.60 16.23
CA GLY A 136 -5.64 16.95 17.04
C GLY A 136 -5.53 15.43 17.09
N SER A 137 -6.61 14.78 17.52
CA SER A 137 -6.67 13.32 17.71
C SER A 137 -6.60 12.51 16.39
N LYS A 138 -6.73 13.19 15.25
CA LYS A 138 -6.63 12.64 13.89
C LYS A 138 -5.32 12.98 13.18
N ALA A 139 -4.36 13.68 13.81
CA ALA A 139 -3.12 14.08 13.16
C ALA A 139 -2.41 12.88 12.48
N GLY A 140 -2.02 13.04 11.21
CA GLY A 140 -1.41 11.99 10.40
C GLY A 140 -2.36 10.94 9.82
N LEU A 141 -3.67 11.00 10.13
CA LEU A 141 -4.69 10.18 9.46
C LEU A 141 -5.08 10.81 8.12
N LEU A 142 -5.37 9.96 7.15
CA LEU A 142 -5.89 10.31 5.83
C LEU A 142 -7.23 11.07 5.97
N ARG A 143 -7.39 12.20 5.29
CA ARG A 143 -8.59 13.04 5.34
C ARG A 143 -9.80 12.32 4.74
N SER A 144 -10.99 12.63 5.26
CA SER A 144 -12.25 11.99 4.86
C SER A 144 -12.52 12.06 3.35
N LYS A 145 -12.16 13.17 2.69
CA LYS A 145 -12.33 13.33 1.23
C LYS A 145 -11.65 12.22 0.42
N PHE A 146 -10.60 11.59 0.94
CA PHE A 146 -9.91 10.51 0.24
C PHE A 146 -10.61 9.17 0.39
N HIS A 147 -11.27 8.90 1.54
CA HIS A 147 -11.71 7.55 1.91
C HIS A 147 -12.59 6.88 0.85
N ASP A 148 -13.50 7.66 0.25
CA ASP A 148 -14.43 7.18 -0.78
C ASP A 148 -14.04 7.63 -2.20
N SER A 149 -12.94 8.37 -2.36
CA SER A 149 -12.44 8.84 -3.65
C SER A 149 -11.41 7.88 -4.26
N LYS A 150 -11.11 8.06 -5.56
CA LYS A 150 -9.96 7.43 -6.22
C LYS A 150 -8.76 8.39 -6.33
N MET A 151 -8.72 9.50 -5.58
CA MET A 151 -7.63 10.47 -5.69
C MET A 151 -6.28 9.85 -5.27
N PRO A 152 -5.18 10.14 -6.00
CA PRO A 152 -3.86 9.73 -5.56
C PRO A 152 -3.39 10.57 -4.37
N ILE A 153 -2.46 10.01 -3.60
CA ILE A 153 -1.80 10.70 -2.49
C ILE A 153 -0.44 11.17 -2.99
N TYR A 154 -0.23 12.48 -3.04
CA TYR A 154 1.09 13.05 -3.33
C TYR A 154 1.84 13.38 -2.04
N GLU A 155 2.96 12.71 -1.82
CA GLU A 155 3.84 12.91 -0.67
C GLU A 155 5.15 13.58 -1.06
N CYS A 156 5.83 14.17 -0.08
CA CYS A 156 7.24 14.49 -0.21
C CYS A 156 8.08 13.20 -0.32
N HIS A 157 9.31 13.35 -0.79
CA HIS A 157 10.24 12.25 -1.06
C HIS A 157 11.69 12.74 -0.89
N GLN A 158 12.67 11.85 -1.11
CA GLN A 158 14.09 12.12 -0.85
C GLN A 158 14.66 13.36 -1.56
N GLY A 159 14.06 13.82 -2.67
CA GLY A 159 14.48 15.04 -3.37
C GLY A 159 14.00 16.35 -2.72
N CYS A 160 13.13 16.28 -1.71
CA CYS A 160 12.58 17.46 -1.05
C CYS A 160 13.50 18.00 0.05
N SER A 161 13.44 19.32 0.28
CA SER A 161 14.21 20.00 1.34
C SER A 161 13.68 19.74 2.76
N CYS A 162 12.46 19.21 2.89
CA CYS A 162 11.84 18.88 4.17
C CYS A 162 12.42 17.58 4.77
N SER A 163 12.36 17.45 6.09
CA SER A 163 12.90 16.30 6.81
C SER A 163 11.98 15.08 6.73
N ILE A 164 12.44 13.92 7.26
CA ILE A 164 11.60 12.71 7.38
C ILE A 164 10.42 12.89 8.35
N GLN A 165 10.46 13.92 9.22
CA GLN A 165 9.35 14.31 10.09
C GLN A 165 8.29 15.14 9.36
N CYS A 166 8.47 15.44 8.07
CA CYS A 166 7.49 16.16 7.26
C CYS A 166 6.09 15.52 7.38
N PRO A 167 5.03 16.29 7.68
CA PRO A 167 3.68 15.75 7.83
C PRO A 167 3.17 15.09 6.54
N ASN A 168 3.75 15.42 5.37
CA ASN A 168 3.44 14.82 4.07
C ASN A 168 4.41 13.68 3.67
N ARG A 169 4.84 12.85 4.62
CA ARG A 169 5.71 11.66 4.43
C ARG A 169 5.23 10.45 5.25
N VAL A 170 3.92 10.29 5.42
CA VAL A 170 3.31 9.21 6.20
C VAL A 170 3.63 7.83 5.63
N VAL A 171 3.43 7.64 4.33
CA VAL A 171 3.68 6.36 3.66
C VAL A 171 5.19 6.09 3.54
N GLU A 172 5.99 7.11 3.22
CA GLU A 172 7.46 6.99 3.14
C GLU A 172 8.09 6.51 4.46
N ARG A 173 7.55 6.93 5.61
CA ARG A 173 8.01 6.49 6.94
C ARG A 173 7.77 5.01 7.21
N GLY A 174 6.96 4.33 6.39
CA GLY A 174 6.64 2.92 6.52
C GLY A 174 5.68 2.63 7.67
N ARG A 175 5.43 1.34 7.88
CA ARG A 175 4.48 0.83 8.86
C ARG A 175 4.78 1.33 10.27
N THR A 176 3.74 1.83 10.95
CA THR A 176 3.80 2.36 12.33
C THR A 176 3.02 1.52 13.35
N ILE A 177 2.52 0.35 12.95
CA ILE A 177 1.76 -0.57 13.80
C ILE A 177 2.33 -1.99 13.75
N PRO A 178 2.33 -2.76 14.85
CA PRO A 178 2.64 -4.19 14.80
C PRO A 178 1.60 -4.96 13.97
N LEU A 179 2.02 -6.03 13.30
CA LEU A 179 1.12 -6.91 12.54
C LEU A 179 1.34 -8.36 12.96
N GLU A 180 0.27 -9.16 12.90
CA GLU A 180 0.29 -10.59 13.14
C GLU A 180 -0.34 -11.31 11.95
N ILE A 181 0.48 -12.10 11.26
CA ILE A 181 0.02 -13.07 10.27
C ILE A 181 -0.52 -14.27 11.04
N PHE A 182 -1.79 -14.62 10.83
CA PHE A 182 -2.44 -15.71 11.55
C PHE A 182 -3.11 -16.69 10.59
N ARG A 183 -3.25 -17.94 11.00
CA ARG A 183 -4.04 -18.92 10.26
C ARG A 183 -5.53 -18.69 10.55
N THR A 184 -6.32 -18.49 9.50
CA THR A 184 -7.78 -18.41 9.57
C THR A 184 -8.40 -19.81 9.50
N GLU A 185 -9.66 -19.93 9.89
CA GLU A 185 -10.40 -21.20 9.86
C GLU A 185 -10.65 -21.71 8.43
N ASP A 186 -10.86 -20.82 7.46
CA ASP A 186 -11.43 -21.18 6.15
C ASP A 186 -10.76 -20.55 4.91
N ARG A 187 -9.95 -19.50 5.08
CA ARG A 187 -9.37 -18.69 3.98
C ARG A 187 -7.84 -18.79 3.87
N GLY A 188 -7.24 -19.65 4.68
CA GLY A 188 -5.80 -19.82 4.73
C GLY A 188 -5.14 -18.82 5.68
N TRP A 189 -4.09 -18.13 5.24
CA TRP A 189 -3.42 -17.11 6.07
C TRP A 189 -4.19 -15.78 6.00
N GLY A 190 -4.21 -15.06 7.11
CA GLY A 190 -4.81 -13.73 7.25
C GLY A 190 -3.86 -12.80 8.01
N VAL A 191 -4.22 -11.52 8.10
CA VAL A 191 -3.46 -10.53 8.90
C VAL A 191 -4.39 -9.84 9.88
N ARG A 192 -3.92 -9.61 11.10
CA ARG A 192 -4.56 -8.77 12.10
C ARG A 192 -3.53 -7.90 12.81
N SER A 193 -4.00 -6.90 13.55
CA SER A 193 -3.15 -6.06 14.39
C SER A 193 -3.42 -6.31 15.87
N PRO A 194 -2.41 -6.45 16.74
CA PRO A 194 -2.60 -6.56 18.19
C PRO A 194 -2.99 -5.21 18.83
N VAL A 195 -3.00 -4.12 18.07
CA VAL A 195 -3.48 -2.79 18.48
C VAL A 195 -4.63 -2.33 17.60
N SER A 196 -5.52 -1.49 18.14
CA SER A 196 -6.60 -0.89 17.34
C SER A 196 -6.04 0.08 16.29
N ILE A 197 -6.69 0.14 15.13
CA ILE A 197 -6.34 1.00 14.00
C ILE A 197 -7.50 1.97 13.77
N LYS A 198 -7.21 3.28 13.67
CA LYS A 198 -8.24 4.29 13.43
C LYS A 198 -8.59 4.38 11.94
N LYS A 199 -9.82 4.78 11.62
CA LYS A 199 -10.21 5.18 10.26
C LYS A 199 -9.25 6.27 9.75
N GLY A 200 -8.75 6.08 8.53
CA GLY A 200 -7.74 6.93 7.88
C GLY A 200 -6.30 6.60 8.28
N GLN A 201 -6.03 5.62 9.13
CA GLN A 201 -4.66 5.28 9.52
C GLN A 201 -3.96 4.44 8.45
N PHE A 202 -2.72 4.82 8.12
CA PHE A 202 -1.84 4.03 7.27
C PHE A 202 -1.46 2.71 7.97
N VAL A 203 -1.59 1.59 7.26
CA VAL A 203 -1.28 0.25 7.76
C VAL A 203 0.12 -0.15 7.31
N ASP A 204 0.29 -0.36 6.00
CA ASP A 204 1.56 -0.71 5.35
C ASP A 204 1.38 -0.61 3.82
N ARG A 205 2.44 -0.83 3.04
CA ARG A 205 2.34 -0.93 1.57
C ARG A 205 2.13 -2.37 1.12
N TYR A 206 1.49 -2.55 -0.03
CA TYR A 206 1.60 -3.80 -0.78
C TYR A 206 2.94 -3.80 -1.53
N LEU A 207 3.79 -4.79 -1.24
CA LEU A 207 5.12 -4.91 -1.83
C LEU A 207 5.20 -6.12 -2.75
N GLY A 208 6.18 -6.11 -3.63
CA GLY A 208 6.46 -7.22 -4.53
C GLY A 208 7.59 -6.88 -5.48
N GLU A 209 7.72 -7.72 -6.50
CA GLU A 209 8.52 -7.42 -7.68
C GLU A 209 7.66 -6.61 -8.67
N ILE A 210 8.09 -5.40 -9.01
CA ILE A 210 7.47 -4.63 -10.08
C ILE A 210 7.92 -5.22 -11.41
N ILE A 211 6.98 -5.65 -12.23
CA ILE A 211 7.21 -6.31 -13.51
C ILE A 211 6.46 -5.61 -14.64
N THR A 212 6.93 -5.81 -15.86
CA THR A 212 6.23 -5.34 -17.06
C THR A 212 4.97 -6.16 -17.32
N SER A 213 3.98 -5.55 -17.99
CA SER A 213 2.77 -6.26 -18.42
C SER A 213 3.09 -7.54 -19.24
N THR A 214 4.11 -7.50 -20.10
CA THR A 214 4.56 -8.68 -20.85
C THR A 214 5.07 -9.81 -19.94
N GLU A 215 5.81 -9.47 -18.89
CA GLU A 215 6.27 -10.45 -17.90
C GLU A 215 5.11 -10.98 -17.05
N ALA A 216 4.15 -10.13 -16.69
CA ALA A 216 2.93 -10.53 -15.99
C ALA A 216 2.13 -11.55 -16.82
N ASP A 217 1.91 -11.29 -18.11
CA ASP A 217 1.21 -12.22 -19.02
C ASP A 217 1.98 -13.54 -19.21
N ARG A 218 3.31 -13.47 -19.32
CA ARG A 218 4.17 -14.66 -19.34
C ARG A 218 4.07 -15.45 -18.03
N ARG A 219 3.90 -14.78 -16.90
CA ARG A 219 3.71 -15.41 -15.58
C ARG A 219 2.33 -16.06 -15.48
N ARG A 220 1.25 -15.37 -15.88
CA ARG A 220 -0.14 -15.87 -15.91
C ARG A 220 -0.27 -17.13 -16.78
N SER A 221 0.33 -17.12 -17.98
CA SER A 221 0.28 -18.24 -18.92
C SER A 221 1.05 -19.49 -18.49
N LYS A 222 2.14 -19.34 -17.72
CA LYS A 222 2.94 -20.48 -17.23
C LYS A 222 2.41 -21.13 -15.95
N SER A 223 1.64 -20.41 -15.15
CA SER A 223 1.00 -21.05 -13.99
C SER A 223 -0.03 -22.06 -14.48
N ALA A 224 0.22 -23.34 -14.19
CA ALA A 224 -0.76 -24.43 -14.38
C ALA A 224 -2.08 -24.16 -13.63
N ILE A 225 -2.07 -23.17 -12.73
CA ILE A 225 -3.20 -22.60 -12.01
C ILE A 225 -3.13 -21.07 -12.23
N SER A 226 -3.39 -20.56 -13.45
CA SER A 226 -3.43 -19.09 -13.70
C SER A 226 -4.26 -18.36 -12.64
N ARG A 227 -5.30 -19.04 -12.17
CA ARG A 227 -6.23 -18.68 -11.08
C ARG A 227 -5.59 -18.27 -9.73
N ARG A 228 -4.36 -18.68 -9.40
CA ARG A 228 -3.69 -18.26 -8.15
C ARG A 228 -2.80 -17.03 -8.34
N LYS A 229 -2.37 -16.74 -9.57
CA LYS A 229 -1.48 -15.61 -9.85
C LYS A 229 -2.22 -14.28 -9.83
N ASP A 230 -3.46 -14.26 -10.33
CA ASP A 230 -4.29 -13.06 -10.33
C ASP A 230 -4.58 -12.53 -8.90
N VAL A 231 -4.38 -13.37 -7.87
CA VAL A 231 -4.50 -12.99 -6.46
C VAL A 231 -3.35 -12.08 -5.98
N TYR A 232 -2.16 -12.22 -6.57
CA TYR A 232 -0.95 -11.56 -6.07
C TYR A 232 -0.43 -10.44 -6.97
N LEU A 233 -1.06 -10.25 -8.14
CA LEU A 233 -0.73 -9.23 -9.12
C LEU A 233 -1.62 -8.01 -8.93
N PHE A 234 -1.01 -6.84 -8.74
CA PHE A 234 -1.72 -5.57 -8.67
C PHE A 234 -1.18 -4.60 -9.71
N ALA A 235 -2.04 -4.12 -10.60
CA ALA A 235 -1.67 -3.14 -11.62
C ALA A 235 -1.37 -1.77 -11.00
N LEU A 236 -0.36 -1.09 -11.55
CA LEU A 236 0.00 0.30 -11.24
C LEU A 236 -0.62 1.23 -12.27
N ASP A 237 -1.95 1.18 -12.39
CA ASP A 237 -2.74 1.78 -13.47
C ASP A 237 -3.31 3.17 -13.14
N LYS A 238 -3.06 3.68 -11.92
CA LYS A 238 -3.66 4.92 -11.43
C LYS A 238 -3.46 6.11 -12.37
N PHE A 239 -2.31 6.15 -13.04
CA PHE A 239 -1.88 7.21 -13.94
C PHE A 239 -1.76 6.74 -15.39
N THR A 240 -2.25 5.53 -15.71
CA THR A 240 -2.30 5.07 -17.10
C THR A 240 -3.28 5.92 -17.87
N ASP A 241 -2.78 6.56 -18.92
CA ASP A 241 -3.53 7.47 -19.76
C ASP A 241 -2.98 7.36 -21.19
N PRO A 242 -3.76 6.81 -22.15
CA PRO A 242 -3.36 6.69 -23.55
C PRO A 242 -2.94 8.01 -24.20
N ASP A 243 -3.46 9.14 -23.70
CA ASP A 243 -3.20 10.48 -24.21
C ASP A 243 -2.03 11.18 -23.47
N SER A 244 -1.47 10.58 -22.41
CA SER A 244 -0.38 11.15 -21.61
C SER A 244 0.87 11.43 -22.44
N PHE A 245 1.52 12.58 -22.29
CA PHE A 245 2.79 12.84 -22.99
C PHE A 245 3.96 11.98 -22.49
N ASP A 246 3.84 11.36 -21.30
CA ASP A 246 4.85 10.43 -20.77
C ASP A 246 4.65 9.04 -21.37
N PRO A 247 5.60 8.51 -22.18
CA PRO A 247 5.48 7.19 -22.78
C PRO A 247 5.33 6.05 -21.76
N ARG A 248 5.78 6.25 -20.52
CA ARG A 248 5.65 5.26 -19.43
C ARG A 248 4.21 5.17 -18.88
N LEU A 249 3.37 6.16 -19.18
CA LEU A 249 1.97 6.23 -18.77
C LEU A 249 0.99 5.90 -19.91
N LYS A 250 1.44 5.94 -21.18
CA LYS A 250 0.62 5.58 -22.35
C LYS A 250 0.34 4.08 -22.49
N GLY A 251 1.34 3.28 -22.15
CA GLY A 251 1.34 1.84 -22.39
C GLY A 251 0.55 1.06 -21.34
N PRO A 252 0.49 -0.28 -21.48
CA PRO A 252 0.00 -1.15 -20.42
C PRO A 252 0.73 -0.86 -19.10
N PRO A 253 0.02 -0.76 -17.98
CA PRO A 253 0.64 -0.48 -16.69
C PRO A 253 1.63 -1.57 -16.29
N LEU A 254 2.58 -1.18 -15.45
CA LEU A 254 3.38 -2.15 -14.70
C LEU A 254 2.52 -2.84 -13.65
N GLU A 255 2.97 -3.98 -13.14
CA GLU A 255 2.26 -4.73 -12.10
C GLU A 255 3.21 -5.07 -10.94
N VAL A 256 2.70 -5.09 -9.72
CA VAL A 256 3.40 -5.59 -8.53
C VAL A 256 3.04 -7.05 -8.31
N ASP A 257 4.01 -7.95 -8.45
CA ASP A 257 3.88 -9.38 -8.18
C ASP A 257 4.38 -9.72 -6.76
N GLY A 258 3.43 -10.05 -5.88
CA GLY A 258 3.69 -10.46 -4.50
C GLY A 258 3.81 -11.96 -4.27
N GLU A 259 3.76 -12.81 -5.32
CA GLU A 259 3.59 -14.27 -5.16
C GLU A 259 4.71 -14.90 -4.32
N PHE A 260 5.97 -14.62 -4.67
CA PHE A 260 7.16 -15.21 -4.03
C PHE A 260 7.94 -14.25 -3.15
N MET A 261 7.69 -12.94 -3.23
CA MET A 261 8.31 -11.96 -2.35
C MET A 261 7.37 -10.80 -2.06
N SER A 262 7.16 -10.47 -0.79
CA SER A 262 6.29 -9.36 -0.38
C SER A 262 6.49 -8.97 1.09
N GLY A 263 5.75 -7.96 1.54
CA GLY A 263 5.55 -7.64 2.95
C GLY A 263 4.43 -8.49 3.58
N PRO A 264 4.04 -8.19 4.83
CA PRO A 264 2.94 -8.87 5.52
C PRO A 264 1.60 -8.72 4.80
N THR A 265 1.43 -7.65 4.05
CA THR A 265 0.18 -7.26 3.39
C THR A 265 -0.28 -8.23 2.30
N ARG A 266 0.62 -9.04 1.73
CA ARG A 266 0.27 -10.15 0.84
C ARG A 266 -0.73 -11.13 1.43
N PHE A 267 -0.71 -11.31 2.74
CA PHE A 267 -1.58 -12.27 3.44
C PHE A 267 -2.92 -11.67 3.88
N ILE A 268 -3.21 -10.41 3.53
CA ILE A 268 -4.50 -9.79 3.84
C ILE A 268 -5.56 -10.40 2.90
N ASN A 269 -6.64 -10.92 3.47
CA ASN A 269 -7.72 -11.54 2.71
C ASN A 269 -8.66 -10.53 2.04
N HIS A 270 -9.34 -11.00 1.01
CA HIS A 270 -10.43 -10.29 0.37
C HIS A 270 -11.66 -10.14 1.30
N SER A 271 -12.34 -9.00 1.20
CA SER A 271 -13.73 -8.84 1.66
C SER A 271 -14.54 -7.92 0.75
N CYS A 272 -15.80 -8.28 0.47
CA CYS A 272 -16.74 -7.41 -0.25
C CYS A 272 -17.26 -6.25 0.63
N GLU A 273 -17.05 -6.30 1.95
CA GLU A 273 -17.27 -5.17 2.87
C GLU A 273 -15.98 -4.96 3.69
N PRO A 274 -14.92 -4.44 3.05
CA PRO A 274 -13.61 -4.38 3.66
C PRO A 274 -13.51 -3.33 4.77
N ASN A 275 -12.43 -3.41 5.54
CA ASN A 275 -12.05 -2.39 6.51
C ASN A 275 -10.81 -1.58 6.09
N MET A 276 -10.17 -1.95 4.99
CA MET A 276 -9.07 -1.22 4.37
C MET A 276 -9.27 -1.02 2.87
N ARG A 277 -8.50 -0.10 2.29
CA ARG A 277 -8.46 0.19 0.86
C ARG A 277 -7.03 0.54 0.44
N ILE A 278 -6.70 0.25 -0.82
CA ILE A 278 -5.44 0.64 -1.44
C ILE A 278 -5.57 2.06 -2.01
N PHE A 279 -4.55 2.88 -1.79
CA PHE A 279 -4.38 4.20 -2.37
C PHE A 279 -3.04 4.26 -3.12
N ALA A 280 -3.07 4.81 -4.32
CA ALA A 280 -1.85 5.11 -5.05
C ALA A 280 -1.13 6.28 -4.36
N ARG A 281 0.10 6.05 -3.89
CA ARG A 281 0.94 7.10 -3.32
C ARG A 281 2.10 7.41 -4.25
N VAL A 282 2.25 8.68 -4.60
CA VAL A 282 3.35 9.19 -5.42
C VAL A 282 4.30 9.96 -4.52
N GLY A 283 5.57 9.58 -4.56
CA GLY A 283 6.65 10.39 -4.02
C GLY A 283 7.13 11.38 -5.09
N ASP A 284 8.09 10.94 -5.89
CA ASP A 284 8.56 11.73 -7.04
C ASP A 284 7.53 11.70 -8.16
N HIS A 285 7.18 12.87 -8.70
CA HIS A 285 6.21 13.00 -9.80
C HIS A 285 6.71 12.34 -11.09
N ALA A 286 8.03 12.18 -11.24
CA ALA A 286 8.61 11.48 -12.37
C ALA A 286 8.44 9.95 -12.28
N ASP A 287 8.03 9.41 -11.13
CA ASP A 287 7.87 7.98 -10.85
C ASP A 287 6.39 7.57 -10.66
N LYS A 288 5.44 8.33 -11.25
CA LYS A 288 4.01 7.99 -11.23
C LYS A 288 3.70 6.59 -11.77
N HIS A 289 4.45 6.11 -12.76
CA HIS A 289 4.29 4.77 -13.36
C HIS A 289 4.67 3.62 -12.42
N ILE A 290 5.37 3.92 -11.32
CA ILE A 290 5.78 2.96 -10.28
C ILE A 290 5.30 3.41 -8.89
N HIS A 291 4.13 4.06 -8.83
CA HIS A 291 3.56 4.56 -7.59
C HIS A 291 3.42 3.45 -6.52
N ASP A 292 3.50 3.82 -5.24
CA ASP A 292 3.29 2.90 -4.14
C ASP A 292 1.81 2.47 -4.07
N LEU A 293 1.55 1.23 -3.63
CA LEU A 293 0.23 0.74 -3.24
C LEU A 293 0.10 0.80 -1.72
N ALA A 294 -0.45 1.89 -1.19
CA ALA A 294 -0.53 2.15 0.24
C ALA A 294 -1.89 1.70 0.82
N LEU A 295 -1.89 0.81 1.82
CA LEU A 295 -3.12 0.39 2.48
C LEU A 295 -3.46 1.32 3.65
N PHE A 296 -4.66 1.88 3.60
CA PHE A 296 -5.25 2.69 4.66
C PHE A 296 -6.52 2.05 5.20
N ALA A 297 -6.75 2.18 6.50
CA ALA A 297 -8.02 1.80 7.11
C ALA A 297 -9.13 2.77 6.68
N ILE A 298 -10.26 2.26 6.23
CA ILE A 298 -11.45 3.07 5.86
C ILE A 298 -12.55 3.03 6.94
N ARG A 299 -12.30 2.29 8.03
CA ARG A 299 -13.14 2.14 9.23
C ARG A 299 -12.23 2.04 10.45
N ASP A 300 -12.77 2.26 11.65
CA ASP A 300 -12.05 1.89 12.87
C ASP A 300 -11.99 0.36 12.96
N ILE A 301 -10.80 -0.18 13.24
CA ILE A 301 -10.53 -1.62 13.30
C ILE A 301 -10.09 -1.94 14.74
N PRO A 302 -10.92 -2.64 15.54
CA PRO A 302 -10.53 -3.09 16.86
C PRO A 302 -9.34 -4.04 16.82
N LYS A 303 -8.53 -4.04 17.89
CA LYS A 303 -7.45 -5.02 18.07
C LYS A 303 -7.93 -6.45 17.82
N GLY A 304 -7.13 -7.23 17.11
CA GLY A 304 -7.40 -8.62 16.78
C GLY A 304 -8.43 -8.85 15.67
N GLN A 305 -9.11 -7.82 15.17
CA GLN A 305 -9.95 -7.96 13.98
C GLN A 305 -9.08 -8.23 12.75
N GLU A 306 -9.52 -9.17 11.91
CA GLU A 306 -8.89 -9.45 10.62
C GLU A 306 -8.91 -8.20 9.72
N LEU A 307 -7.76 -7.89 9.13
CA LEU A 307 -7.61 -6.88 8.12
C LEU A 307 -8.05 -7.46 6.78
N THR A 308 -8.84 -6.69 6.01
CA THR A 308 -9.33 -7.09 4.68
C THR A 308 -9.44 -5.89 3.75
N PHE A 309 -9.22 -6.12 2.45
CA PHE A 309 -9.49 -5.14 1.40
C PHE A 309 -10.23 -5.80 0.23
N ASP A 310 -10.79 -5.01 -0.66
CA ASP A 310 -11.44 -5.52 -1.86
C ASP A 310 -10.41 -5.63 -3.00
N TYR A 311 -10.18 -6.86 -3.47
CA TYR A 311 -9.17 -7.17 -4.50
C TYR A 311 -9.46 -6.54 -5.86
N VAL A 312 -10.73 -6.21 -6.14
CA VAL A 312 -11.15 -5.67 -7.45
C VAL A 312 -11.69 -4.25 -7.35
N ASP A 313 -11.58 -3.60 -6.19
CA ASP A 313 -12.02 -2.22 -6.04
C ASP A 313 -11.22 -1.31 -6.97
N GLY A 314 -11.93 -0.64 -7.88
CA GLY A 314 -11.34 0.20 -8.92
C GLY A 314 -11.50 -0.33 -10.33
N VAL A 315 -11.69 -1.64 -10.51
CA VAL A 315 -11.87 -2.31 -11.80
C VAL A 315 -13.32 -2.13 -12.26
N SER A 316 -13.55 -1.22 -13.22
CA SER A 316 -14.84 -1.11 -13.90
C SER A 316 -14.89 -2.15 -15.03
N TYR A 317 -15.52 -3.29 -14.77
CA TYR A 317 -16.07 -4.11 -15.85
C TYR A 317 -17.31 -3.38 -16.38
N GLU A 318 -17.13 -2.38 -17.24
CA GLU A 318 -18.23 -1.88 -18.05
C GLU A 318 -18.66 -3.00 -18.99
N GLY A 319 -19.79 -3.63 -18.70
CA GLY A 319 -20.63 -4.24 -19.74
C GLY A 319 -20.39 -5.70 -20.12
N GLU A 320 -19.61 -6.49 -19.38
CA GLU A 320 -19.66 -7.95 -19.53
C GLU A 320 -20.47 -8.57 -18.39
N GLU A 321 -21.70 -8.99 -18.70
CA GLU A 321 -22.31 -10.08 -17.92
C GLU A 321 -21.29 -11.23 -17.87
N PRO A 322 -21.20 -12.00 -16.76
CA PRO A 322 -20.30 -13.15 -16.69
C PRO A 322 -20.76 -14.21 -17.72
N GLY A 323 -20.31 -14.04 -18.96
CA GLY A 323 -20.32 -15.04 -20.03
C GLY A 323 -19.09 -15.95 -19.96
N GLY A 324 -18.21 -15.72 -18.97
CA GLY A 324 -17.10 -16.60 -18.62
C GLY A 324 -17.59 -17.81 -17.82
N ASP A 325 -16.90 -18.94 -18.04
CA ASP A 325 -17.21 -20.23 -17.42
C ASP A 325 -17.14 -20.13 -15.88
N ILE A 326 -18.32 -20.16 -15.23
CA ILE A 326 -18.49 -20.01 -13.76
C ILE A 326 -17.67 -21.06 -12.99
N ASP A 327 -17.38 -22.21 -13.63
CA ASP A 327 -16.59 -23.31 -13.07
C ASP A 327 -15.11 -22.95 -12.79
N HIS A 328 -14.66 -21.76 -13.18
CA HIS A 328 -13.27 -21.33 -13.02
C HIS A 328 -13.04 -20.21 -12.00
N MET A 329 -14.10 -19.67 -11.40
CA MET A 329 -14.01 -18.57 -10.43
C MET A 329 -13.73 -19.08 -9.00
N THR A 330 -12.89 -18.36 -8.23
CA THR A 330 -12.60 -18.72 -6.84
C THR A 330 -13.71 -18.22 -5.91
N PRO A 331 -14.38 -19.10 -5.13
CA PRO A 331 -15.44 -18.68 -4.22
C PRO A 331 -14.96 -17.70 -3.15
N CYS A 332 -15.77 -16.67 -2.88
CA CYS A 332 -15.53 -15.70 -1.84
C CYS A 332 -16.14 -16.18 -0.50
N LEU A 333 -15.28 -16.29 0.52
CA LEU A 333 -15.64 -16.74 1.86
C LEU A 333 -15.62 -15.58 2.89
N CYS A 334 -15.80 -14.34 2.45
CA CYS A 334 -15.67 -13.17 3.34
C CYS A 334 -16.76 -13.04 4.43
N GLY A 335 -17.82 -13.86 4.38
CA GLY A 335 -18.92 -13.83 5.35
C GLY A 335 -19.83 -12.58 5.29
N SER A 336 -19.57 -11.62 4.41
CA SER A 336 -20.41 -10.42 4.24
C SER A 336 -21.80 -10.77 3.70
N LYS A 337 -22.83 -10.08 4.20
CA LYS A 337 -24.20 -10.15 3.64
C LYS A 337 -24.29 -9.61 2.21
N LYS A 338 -23.36 -8.75 1.81
CA LYS A 338 -23.26 -8.17 0.45
C LYS A 338 -22.19 -8.86 -0.39
N CYS A 339 -21.82 -10.09 -0.06
CA CYS A 339 -20.79 -10.85 -0.76
C CYS A 339 -21.15 -11.06 -2.25
N ARG A 340 -20.21 -10.73 -3.14
CA ARG A 340 -20.29 -10.92 -4.60
C ARG A 340 -20.07 -12.37 -5.06
N LYS A 341 -19.97 -13.31 -4.12
CA LYS A 341 -19.84 -14.77 -4.31
C LYS A 341 -18.50 -15.25 -4.82
N PHE A 342 -17.78 -14.47 -5.61
CA PHE A 342 -16.46 -14.78 -6.12
C PHE A 342 -15.47 -13.66 -5.82
N LEU A 343 -14.18 -13.98 -5.86
CA LEU A 343 -13.10 -13.04 -5.49
C LEU A 343 -12.81 -11.99 -6.56
N TRP A 344 -12.99 -12.32 -7.84
CA TRP A 344 -12.82 -11.47 -9.02
C TRP A 344 -13.91 -11.73 -10.03
#